data_AF-A0A519ETW9-F1
#
_entry.id   AF-A0A519ETW9-F1
#
_cell.length_a   1.000
_cell.length_b   1.000
_cell.length_c   1.000
_cell.angle_alpha   90.00
_cell.angle_beta   90.00
_cell.angle_gamma   90.00
#
_symmetry.space_group_name_H-M   'P 1'
#
loop_
_entity.id
_entity.type
_entity.pdbx_description
1 polymer ?
#
loop_
_entity_poly.entity_id
_entity_poly.type
_entity_poly.pdbx_seq_one_letter_code
_entity_poly.pdbx_strand_id
1 'polypeptide(L)'
;MSAPHRDIDPATELTPDTAHPAGAAALLRTTAEVRARAHALLARARRGESKWFRIGDDAALEDTARTVAEVTRDRYPWGPIPYHSRWRHFEAGGVDRLKQLDDLLGADVHERERARARIDLVLVSVLLDAGAGADWHYTESASGQRFTRSEGLGVASFHAFTSGLFSSDP
;
A
#
# COMPACT_ATOMS: atom_id res chain seq x y z
N MET A 1 34.66 31.17 -37.39
CA MET A 1 34.52 29.71 -37.63
C MET A 1 33.52 29.18 -36.62
N SER A 2 32.26 28.99 -37.02
CA SER A 2 31.25 28.35 -36.17
C SER A 2 31.53 26.87 -36.05
N ALA A 3 31.58 26.34 -34.83
CA ALA A 3 31.58 24.90 -34.60
C ALA A 3 30.26 24.30 -35.12
N PRO A 4 30.28 23.11 -35.76
CA PRO A 4 29.06 22.48 -36.22
C PRO A 4 28.19 22.09 -35.02
N HIS A 5 26.91 22.48 -35.09
CA HIS A 5 25.87 22.03 -34.18
C HIS A 5 25.78 20.51 -34.29
N ARG A 6 26.26 19.77 -33.28
CA ARG A 6 25.95 18.35 -33.15
C ARG A 6 24.45 18.27 -32.90
N ASP A 7 23.70 17.75 -33.86
CA ASP A 7 22.36 17.23 -33.59
C ASP A 7 22.51 16.10 -32.57
N ILE A 8 22.25 16.43 -31.30
CA ILE A 8 22.10 15.45 -30.24
C ILE A 8 20.69 14.91 -30.40
N ASP A 9 20.56 13.69 -30.90
CA ASP A 9 19.30 12.95 -30.84
C ASP A 9 19.11 12.42 -29.40
N PRO A 10 18.20 13.00 -28.60
CA PRO A 10 17.97 12.55 -27.23
C PRO A 10 17.49 11.10 -27.14
N ALA A 11 16.96 10.52 -28.23
CA ALA A 11 16.61 9.10 -28.27
C ALA A 11 17.84 8.19 -28.25
N THR A 12 19.00 8.67 -28.70
CA THR A 12 20.25 7.90 -28.73
C THR A 12 20.99 7.96 -27.39
N GLU A 13 20.92 9.10 -26.67
CA GLU A 13 21.55 9.27 -25.33
C GLU A 13 20.81 8.55 -24.19
N LEU A 14 19.56 8.13 -24.42
CA LEU A 14 18.76 7.40 -23.44
C LEU A 14 18.78 5.88 -23.65
N THR A 15 19.63 5.36 -24.54
CA THR A 15 19.76 3.91 -24.74
C THR A 15 20.23 3.27 -23.44
N PRO A 16 19.41 2.50 -22.74
CA PRO A 16 19.78 1.97 -21.43
C PRO A 16 20.91 0.96 -21.61
N ASP A 17 22.00 1.14 -20.86
CA ASP A 17 23.08 0.16 -20.81
C ASP A 17 22.61 -1.11 -20.11
N THR A 18 21.99 -2.00 -20.87
CA THR A 18 21.50 -3.29 -20.38
C THR A 18 22.59 -4.35 -20.33
N ALA A 19 23.82 -4.05 -20.79
CA ALA A 19 24.96 -4.96 -20.71
C ALA A 19 25.53 -5.02 -19.28
N HIS A 20 25.24 -4.02 -18.45
CA HIS A 20 25.64 -3.98 -17.04
C HIS A 20 24.44 -4.03 -16.08
N PRO A 21 24.56 -4.72 -14.92
CA PRO A 21 23.43 -4.88 -13.98
C PRO A 21 22.77 -3.58 -13.54
N ALA A 22 23.55 -2.51 -13.34
CA ALA A 22 23.05 -1.22 -12.90
C ALA A 22 22.14 -0.56 -13.95
N GLY A 23 22.53 -0.58 -15.22
CA GLY A 23 21.73 0.00 -16.30
C GLY A 23 20.52 -0.88 -16.67
N ALA A 24 20.65 -2.21 -16.59
CA ALA A 24 19.51 -3.13 -16.67
C ALA A 24 18.48 -2.87 -15.55
N ALA A 25 18.93 -2.68 -14.31
CA ALA A 25 18.07 -2.35 -13.18
C ALA A 25 17.46 -0.95 -13.28
N ALA A 26 18.16 0.02 -13.87
CA ALA A 26 17.62 1.34 -14.16
C ALA A 26 16.46 1.24 -15.18
N LEU A 27 16.67 0.49 -16.27
CA LEU A 27 15.64 0.27 -17.29
C LEU A 27 14.40 -0.44 -16.71
N LEU A 28 14.60 -1.54 -15.97
CA LEU A 28 13.50 -2.31 -15.37
C LEU A 28 12.69 -1.53 -14.32
N ARG A 29 13.21 -0.41 -13.80
CA ARG A 29 12.48 0.49 -12.89
C ARG A 29 11.68 1.57 -13.62
N THR A 30 11.82 1.70 -14.94
CA THR A 30 10.99 2.63 -15.72
C THR A 30 9.57 2.07 -15.88
N THR A 31 8.56 2.93 -15.79
CA THR A 31 7.15 2.52 -15.96
C THR A 31 6.86 1.97 -17.35
N ALA A 32 7.56 2.47 -18.37
CA ALA A 32 7.46 2.00 -19.75
C ALA A 32 7.94 0.54 -19.87
N GLU A 33 9.13 0.21 -19.36
CA GLU A 33 9.65 -1.15 -19.43
C GLU A 33 8.82 -2.11 -18.57
N VAL A 34 8.40 -1.69 -17.36
CA VAL A 34 7.50 -2.49 -16.52
C VAL A 34 6.24 -2.87 -17.29
N ARG A 35 5.62 -1.92 -18.01
CA ARG A 35 4.43 -2.16 -18.84
C ARG A 35 4.72 -3.14 -19.98
N ALA A 36 5.82 -2.93 -20.71
CA ALA A 36 6.21 -3.80 -21.82
C ALA A 36 6.44 -5.25 -21.35
N ARG A 37 7.16 -5.44 -20.24
CA ARG A 37 7.43 -6.76 -19.65
C ARG A 37 6.15 -7.42 -19.14
N ALA A 38 5.27 -6.67 -18.48
CA ALA A 38 3.98 -7.19 -18.02
C ALA A 38 3.11 -7.69 -19.19
N HIS A 39 3.03 -6.96 -20.30
CA HIS A 39 2.31 -7.42 -21.50
C HIS A 39 2.93 -8.69 -22.09
N ALA A 40 4.26 -8.78 -22.15
CA ALA A 40 4.92 -9.98 -22.63
C ALA A 40 4.62 -11.21 -21.75
N LEU A 41 4.60 -11.04 -20.41
CA LEU A 41 4.22 -12.10 -19.48
C LEU A 41 2.76 -12.52 -19.64
N LEU A 42 1.84 -11.55 -19.79
CA LEU A 42 0.43 -11.82 -20.05
C LEU A 42 0.22 -12.58 -21.36
N ALA A 43 0.89 -12.17 -22.44
CA ALA A 43 0.81 -12.85 -23.74
C ALA A 43 1.32 -14.29 -23.65
N ARG A 44 2.43 -14.53 -22.95
CA ARG A 44 2.95 -15.88 -22.68
C ARG A 44 1.95 -16.73 -21.89
N ALA A 45 1.34 -16.16 -20.84
CA ALA A 45 0.33 -16.87 -20.05
C ALA A 45 -0.92 -17.22 -20.87
N ARG A 46 -1.37 -16.31 -21.75
CA ARG A 46 -2.48 -16.55 -22.68
C ARG A 46 -2.19 -17.66 -23.71
N ARG A 47 -0.93 -17.81 -24.13
CA ARG A 47 -0.50 -18.91 -25.01
C ARG A 47 -0.28 -20.25 -24.27
N GLY A 48 -0.51 -20.31 -22.96
CA GLY A 48 -0.26 -21.52 -22.17
C GLY A 48 1.22 -21.82 -21.92
N GLU A 49 2.12 -20.87 -22.19
CA GLU A 49 3.57 -21.04 -22.04
C GLU A 49 4.08 -20.71 -20.62
N SER A 50 3.17 -20.38 -19.71
CA SER A 50 3.49 -20.11 -18.30
C SER A 50 3.27 -21.37 -17.46
N LYS A 51 4.29 -21.74 -16.69
CA LYS A 51 4.20 -22.83 -15.70
C LYS A 51 3.41 -22.44 -14.46
N TRP A 52 3.25 -21.14 -14.20
CA TRP A 52 2.73 -20.60 -12.94
C TRP A 52 1.32 -20.04 -13.05
N PHE A 53 0.94 -19.56 -14.22
CA PHE A 53 -0.33 -18.86 -14.43
C PHE A 53 -1.03 -19.37 -15.68
N ARG A 54 -2.33 -19.62 -15.57
CA ARG A 54 -3.23 -19.86 -16.70
C ARG A 54 -4.22 -18.70 -16.75
N ILE A 55 -4.38 -18.09 -17.92
CA ILE A 55 -5.44 -17.11 -18.14
C ILE A 55 -6.70 -17.89 -18.53
N GLY A 56 -7.76 -17.72 -17.73
CA GLY A 56 -9.06 -18.32 -17.99
C GLY A 56 -9.82 -17.61 -19.11
N ASP A 57 -11.06 -18.03 -19.33
CA ASP A 57 -11.99 -17.37 -20.24
C ASP A 57 -12.30 -15.93 -19.76
N ASP A 58 -12.54 -15.01 -20.69
CA ASP A 58 -12.90 -13.62 -20.40
C ASP A 58 -14.22 -13.56 -19.60
N ALA A 59 -15.13 -14.53 -19.78
CA ALA A 59 -16.35 -14.67 -18.99
C ALA A 59 -16.10 -14.80 -17.47
N ALA A 60 -14.93 -15.31 -17.05
CA ALA A 60 -14.58 -15.45 -15.65
C ALA A 60 -14.49 -14.09 -14.92
N LEU A 61 -14.17 -13.01 -15.64
CA LEU A 61 -14.18 -11.66 -15.06
C LEU A 61 -15.59 -11.18 -14.74
N GLU A 62 -16.55 -11.49 -15.62
CA GLU A 62 -17.96 -11.12 -15.40
C GLU A 62 -18.55 -11.89 -14.20
N ASP A 63 -18.30 -13.19 -14.11
CA ASP A 63 -18.74 -14.01 -12.99
C ASP A 63 -18.08 -13.56 -11.67
N THR A 64 -16.79 -13.20 -11.71
CA THR A 64 -16.09 -12.64 -10.55
C THR A 64 -16.73 -11.32 -10.12
N ALA A 65 -17.00 -10.42 -11.06
CA ALA A 65 -17.64 -9.14 -10.77
C ALA A 65 -19.05 -9.32 -10.17
N ARG A 66 -19.83 -10.26 -10.72
CA ARG A 66 -21.15 -10.62 -10.18
C ARG A 66 -21.05 -11.13 -8.74
N THR A 67 -20.13 -12.06 -8.50
CA THR A 67 -19.88 -12.65 -7.16
C THR A 67 -19.49 -11.57 -6.14
N VAL A 68 -18.55 -10.69 -6.50
CA VAL A 68 -18.14 -9.58 -5.62
C VAL A 68 -19.32 -8.66 -5.32
N ALA A 69 -20.14 -8.34 -6.32
CA ALA A 69 -21.30 -7.49 -6.13
C ALA A 69 -22.38 -8.13 -5.23
N GLU A 70 -22.62 -9.43 -5.37
CA GLU A 70 -23.54 -10.20 -4.52
C GLU A 70 -23.07 -10.22 -3.08
N VAL A 71 -21.82 -10.66 -2.83
CA VAL A 71 -21.23 -10.67 -1.48
C VAL A 71 -21.22 -9.28 -0.85
N THR A 72 -20.94 -8.24 -1.64
CA THR A 72 -20.96 -6.86 -1.14
C THR A 72 -22.37 -6.44 -0.73
N ARG A 73 -23.41 -6.73 -1.53
CA ARG A 73 -24.81 -6.42 -1.18
C ARG A 73 -25.27 -7.19 0.05
N ASP A 74 -24.92 -8.47 0.16
CA ASP A 74 -25.29 -9.30 1.30
C ASP A 74 -24.66 -8.79 2.61
N ARG A 75 -23.40 -8.32 2.54
CA ARG A 75 -22.68 -7.80 3.71
C ARG A 75 -23.05 -6.36 4.07
N TYR A 76 -23.48 -5.56 3.08
CA TYR A 76 -23.82 -4.15 3.24
C TYR A 76 -25.19 -3.80 2.64
N PRO A 77 -26.28 -4.45 3.10
CA PRO A 77 -27.61 -4.33 2.47
C PRO A 77 -28.19 -2.91 2.51
N TRP A 78 -27.74 -2.08 3.46
CA TRP A 78 -28.26 -0.72 3.67
C TRP A 78 -27.42 0.38 3.00
N GLY A 79 -26.28 0.05 2.37
CA GLY A 79 -25.51 0.97 1.52
C GLY A 79 -24.22 1.59 2.11
N PRO A 80 -24.08 1.90 3.41
CA PRO A 80 -22.82 2.37 3.95
C PRO A 80 -21.77 1.26 3.97
N ILE A 81 -20.95 1.21 2.91
CA ILE A 81 -19.73 0.41 2.91
C ILE A 81 -18.67 1.20 3.68
N PRO A 82 -18.16 0.68 4.80
CA PRO A 82 -17.02 1.27 5.48
C PRO A 82 -15.86 1.52 4.53
N TYR A 83 -15.28 2.73 4.55
CA TYR A 83 -14.02 2.97 3.85
C TYR A 83 -12.97 1.99 4.36
N HIS A 84 -12.46 1.13 3.46
CA HIS A 84 -11.30 0.32 3.77
C HIS A 84 -10.08 1.23 3.73
N SER A 85 -9.52 1.51 4.90
CA SER A 85 -8.44 2.46 5.08
C SER A 85 -7.68 2.12 6.35
N ARG A 86 -6.47 2.70 6.50
CA ARG A 86 -5.67 2.55 7.71
C ARG A 86 -6.47 2.88 8.98
N TRP A 87 -7.40 3.83 8.90
CA TRP A 87 -8.27 4.23 10.00
C TRP A 87 -9.03 3.04 10.60
N ARG A 88 -9.50 2.09 9.77
CA ARG A 88 -10.21 0.89 10.26
C ARG A 88 -9.30 -0.08 11.01
N HIS A 89 -8.00 -0.11 10.74
CA HIS A 89 -7.08 -0.96 11.50
C HIS A 89 -6.87 -0.45 12.93
N PHE A 90 -7.09 0.83 13.20
CA PHE A 90 -7.06 1.36 14.56
C PHE A 90 -8.27 0.92 15.39
N GLU A 91 -9.32 0.42 14.75
CA GLU A 91 -10.52 -0.12 15.40
C GLU A 91 -10.42 -1.63 15.69
N ALA A 92 -9.31 -2.29 15.33
CA ALA A 92 -9.15 -3.73 15.49
C ALA A 92 -9.39 -4.18 16.94
N GLY A 93 -10.15 -5.27 17.10
CA GLY A 93 -10.59 -5.74 18.42
C GLY A 93 -11.74 -4.94 19.04
N GLY A 94 -12.42 -4.08 18.27
CA GLY A 94 -13.58 -3.30 18.71
C GLY A 94 -13.23 -2.09 19.57
N VAL A 95 -12.00 -1.57 19.44
CA VAL A 95 -11.48 -0.49 20.28
C VAL A 95 -11.23 0.76 19.45
N ASP A 96 -11.89 1.88 19.77
CA ASP A 96 -11.70 3.15 19.08
C ASP A 96 -10.42 3.86 19.53
N ARG A 97 -9.28 3.49 18.93
CA ARG A 97 -7.98 4.10 19.23
C ARG A 97 -7.84 5.52 18.70
N LEU A 98 -8.61 5.92 17.69
CA LEU A 98 -8.63 7.33 17.24
C LEU A 98 -9.25 8.23 18.31
N LYS A 99 -10.33 7.78 18.94
CA LYS A 99 -10.87 8.46 20.10
C LYS A 99 -9.84 8.52 21.25
N GLN A 100 -9.08 7.45 21.49
CA GLN A 100 -8.01 7.47 22.50
C GLN A 100 -6.93 8.52 22.18
N LEU A 101 -6.49 8.63 20.91
CA LEU A 101 -5.59 9.71 20.49
C LEU A 101 -6.23 11.08 20.74
N ASP A 102 -7.51 11.23 20.42
CA ASP A 102 -8.20 12.50 20.63
C ASP A 102 -8.30 12.89 22.10
N ASP A 103 -8.52 11.92 22.98
CA ASP A 103 -8.55 12.09 24.42
C ASP A 103 -7.16 12.49 24.95
N LEU A 104 -6.09 11.87 24.42
CA LEU A 104 -4.68 12.20 24.75
C LEU A 104 -4.29 13.62 24.32
N LEU A 105 -4.76 14.07 23.15
CA LEU A 105 -4.52 15.43 22.67
C LEU A 105 -5.28 16.50 23.49
N GLY A 106 -6.29 16.10 24.27
CA GLY A 106 -7.11 16.99 25.09
C GLY A 106 -8.21 17.71 24.30
N ALA A 107 -9.17 18.28 25.03
CA ALA A 107 -10.33 18.96 24.44
C ALA A 107 -9.99 20.33 23.83
N ASP A 108 -8.98 21.03 24.37
CA ASP A 108 -8.64 22.41 24.00
C ASP A 108 -7.70 22.51 22.78
N VAL A 109 -7.22 21.38 22.25
CA VAL A 109 -6.35 21.36 21.07
C VAL A 109 -7.09 21.93 19.85
N HIS A 110 -6.41 22.79 19.11
CA HIS A 110 -6.95 23.32 17.87
C HIS A 110 -7.21 22.20 16.85
N GLU A 111 -8.32 22.30 16.11
CA GLU A 111 -8.73 21.30 15.11
C GLU A 111 -7.65 21.00 14.08
N ARG A 112 -6.87 22.01 13.68
CA ARG A 112 -5.75 21.85 12.76
C ARG A 112 -4.65 20.95 13.32
N GLU A 113 -4.36 21.08 14.61
CA GLU A 113 -3.31 20.30 15.26
C GLU A 113 -3.78 18.86 15.50
N ARG A 114 -5.07 18.69 15.85
CA ARG A 114 -5.72 17.37 15.88
C ARG A 114 -5.64 16.68 14.51
N ALA A 115 -5.94 17.40 13.43
CA ALA A 115 -5.85 16.86 12.08
C ALA A 115 -4.41 16.45 11.72
N ARG A 116 -3.41 17.25 12.07
CA ARG A 116 -1.99 16.93 11.87
C ARG A 116 -1.58 15.66 12.60
N ALA A 117 -1.86 15.56 13.90
CA ALA A 117 -1.52 14.37 14.69
C ALA A 117 -2.15 13.09 14.11
N ARG A 118 -3.41 13.16 13.65
CA ARG A 118 -4.08 12.03 13.01
C ARG A 118 -3.46 11.68 11.64
N ILE A 119 -3.06 12.67 10.84
CA ILE A 119 -2.35 12.45 9.58
C ILE A 119 -0.99 11.80 9.83
N ASP A 120 -0.23 12.29 10.81
CA ASP A 120 1.09 11.76 11.15
C ASP A 120 1.00 10.30 11.60
N LEU A 121 0.03 9.98 12.47
CA LEU A 121 -0.26 8.60 12.88
C LEU A 121 -0.53 7.70 11.67
N VAL A 122 -1.42 8.13 10.77
CA VAL A 122 -1.78 7.32 9.59
C VAL A 122 -0.61 7.15 8.64
N LEU A 123 0.12 8.23 8.36
CA LEU A 123 1.24 8.21 7.43
C LEU A 123 2.33 7.26 7.92
N VAL A 124 2.75 7.39 9.18
CA VAL A 124 3.76 6.50 9.79
C VAL A 124 3.26 5.06 9.76
N SER A 125 2.00 4.82 10.15
CA SER A 125 1.46 3.46 10.17
C SER A 125 1.44 2.83 8.76
N VAL A 126 1.04 3.58 7.73
CA VAL A 126 1.05 3.11 6.34
C VAL A 126 2.46 2.74 5.89
N LEU A 127 3.46 3.56 6.21
CA LEU A 127 4.86 3.28 5.85
C LEU A 127 5.40 2.00 6.53
N LEU A 128 5.00 1.74 7.78
CA LEU A 128 5.42 0.55 8.53
C LEU A 128 4.77 -0.76 8.05
N ASP A 129 3.67 -0.69 7.31
CA ASP A 129 2.97 -1.88 6.80
C ASP A 129 3.73 -2.56 5.65
N ALA A 130 4.65 -1.83 5.02
CA ALA A 130 5.52 -2.35 3.96
C ALA A 130 6.70 -3.15 4.54
N GLY A 131 6.47 -4.37 5.06
CA GLY A 131 7.58 -5.30 5.28
C GLY A 131 7.48 -6.33 6.39
N ALA A 132 6.39 -6.40 7.15
CA ALA A 132 6.34 -7.28 8.33
C ALA A 132 6.27 -8.79 7.99
N GLY A 133 5.81 -9.16 6.79
CA GLY A 133 5.70 -10.56 6.37
C GLY A 133 4.50 -11.32 6.96
N ALA A 134 4.39 -12.60 6.58
CA ALA A 134 3.20 -13.41 6.80
C ALA A 134 3.06 -14.04 8.21
N ASP A 135 4.08 -13.96 9.05
CA ASP A 135 4.04 -14.58 10.40
C ASP A 135 4.05 -13.54 11.52
N TRP A 136 4.21 -12.27 11.14
CA TRP A 136 4.26 -11.17 12.10
C TRP A 136 2.90 -10.92 12.74
N HIS A 137 2.95 -10.60 14.02
CA HIS A 137 1.79 -10.33 14.86
C HIS A 137 2.15 -9.38 16.00
N TYR A 138 1.15 -8.70 16.54
CA TYR A 138 1.26 -7.84 17.70
C TYR A 138 0.32 -8.33 18.81
N THR A 139 0.83 -8.40 20.03
CA THR A 139 0.02 -8.68 21.22
C THR A 139 -0.12 -7.40 22.01
N GLU A 140 -1.33 -6.86 22.08
CA GLU A 140 -1.60 -5.62 22.80
C GLU A 140 -1.60 -5.88 24.31
N SER A 141 -0.71 -5.19 25.04
CA SER A 141 -0.54 -5.38 26.48
C SER A 141 -1.79 -5.05 27.29
N ALA A 142 -2.52 -4.01 26.90
CA ALA A 142 -3.70 -3.53 27.62
C ALA A 142 -4.88 -4.53 27.57
N SER A 143 -5.05 -5.24 26.46
CA SER A 143 -6.20 -6.13 26.23
C SER A 143 -5.84 -7.62 26.19
N GLY A 144 -4.55 -7.94 26.04
CA GLY A 144 -4.07 -9.30 25.75
C GLY A 144 -4.43 -9.81 24.36
N GLN A 145 -5.10 -9.00 23.52
CA GLN A 145 -5.51 -9.42 22.19
C GLN A 145 -4.31 -9.53 21.24
N ARG A 146 -4.34 -10.56 20.40
CA ARG A 146 -3.32 -10.81 19.38
C ARG A 146 -3.87 -10.50 18.00
N PHE A 147 -3.21 -9.60 17.29
CA PHE A 147 -3.57 -9.14 15.96
C PHE A 147 -2.48 -9.51 14.95
N THR A 148 -2.87 -9.80 13.71
CA THR A 148 -1.94 -10.22 12.64
C THR A 148 -2.09 -9.29 11.43
N ARG A 149 -1.16 -9.38 10.47
CA ARG A 149 -1.22 -8.61 9.21
C ARG A 149 -1.39 -7.11 9.48
N SER A 150 -2.09 -6.41 8.60
CA SER A 150 -2.29 -4.96 8.65
C SER A 150 -3.07 -4.50 9.88
N GLU A 151 -3.91 -5.34 10.50
CA GLU A 151 -4.56 -5.02 11.78
C GLU A 151 -3.53 -4.93 12.91
N GLY A 152 -2.68 -5.95 13.05
CA GLY A 152 -1.62 -5.93 14.04
C GLY A 152 -0.63 -4.79 13.83
N LEU A 153 -0.31 -4.47 12.58
CA LEU A 153 0.57 -3.35 12.26
C LEU A 153 -0.10 -2.01 12.56
N GLY A 154 -1.40 -1.88 12.32
CA GLY A 154 -2.18 -0.71 12.73
C GLY A 154 -2.14 -0.51 14.25
N VAL A 155 -2.44 -1.56 15.02
CA VAL A 155 -2.42 -1.50 16.49
C VAL A 155 -1.02 -1.22 17.02
N ALA A 156 0.02 -1.91 16.52
CA ALA A 156 1.40 -1.68 16.97
C ALA A 156 1.88 -0.27 16.64
N SER A 157 1.56 0.24 15.45
CA SER A 157 1.92 1.59 15.02
C SER A 157 1.25 2.65 15.89
N PHE A 158 -0.01 2.43 16.28
CA PHE A 158 -0.72 3.30 17.20
C PHE A 158 0.04 3.40 18.54
N HIS A 159 0.36 2.26 19.16
CA HIS A 159 1.08 2.25 20.43
C HIS A 159 2.46 2.87 20.33
N ALA A 160 3.22 2.56 19.27
CA ALA A 160 4.53 3.16 19.02
C ALA A 160 4.45 4.69 18.83
N PHE A 161 3.43 5.17 18.13
CA PHE A 161 3.20 6.60 17.92
C PHE A 161 2.85 7.30 19.24
N THR A 162 1.89 6.78 19.99
CA THR A 162 1.48 7.37 21.27
C THR A 162 2.52 7.24 22.37
N SER A 163 3.47 6.32 22.25
CA SER A 163 4.62 6.21 23.16
C SER A 163 5.80 7.11 22.78
N GLY A 164 5.65 7.96 21.75
CA GLY A 164 6.69 8.89 21.34
C GLY A 164 7.83 8.28 20.52
N LEU A 165 7.72 7.02 20.02
CA LEU A 165 8.83 6.34 19.32
C LEU A 165 9.32 7.12 18.09
N PHE A 166 8.43 7.87 17.44
CA PHE A 166 8.72 8.66 16.24
C PHE A 166 8.91 10.15 16.53
N SER A 167 8.89 10.56 17.81
CA SER A 167 9.11 11.94 18.22
C SER A 167 10.59 12.20 18.48
N SER A 168 11.07 13.40 18.11
CA SER A 168 12.38 13.89 18.55
C SER A 168 12.38 14.43 19.99
N ASP A 169 11.20 14.64 20.57
CA ASP A 169 10.95 15.05 21.95
C ASP A 169 9.78 14.22 22.51
N PRO A 170 10.07 13.03 23.08
CA PRO A 170 9.06 12.03 23.41
C PRO A 170 8.34 12.25 24.75
#